data_AF-S6FKF5-F1
#
_entry.id   AF-S6FKF5-F1
#
_cell.length_a   1.000
_cell.length_b   1.000
_cell.length_c   1.000
_cell.angle_alpha   90.00
_cell.angle_beta   90.00
_cell.angle_gamma   90.00
#
_symmetry.space_group_name_H-M   'P 1'
#
loop_
_entity.id
_entity.type
_entity.pdbx_description
1 polymer ?
#
loop_
_entity_poly.entity_id
_entity_poly.type
_entity_poly.pdbx_seq_one_letter_code
_entity_poly.pdbx_strand_id
1 'polypeptide(L)' 'MNRQELETRLRQELAIPFYNAKIAERDYSESEFQEMKAELKADIEQYAHDYVNETNTNG' A
#
# COMPACT_ATOMS: atom_id res chain seq x y z
N MET A 1 4.02 10.47 13.72
CA MET A 1 4.97 9.49 13.18
C MET A 1 5.63 10.10 11.97
N ASN A 2 6.94 9.96 11.83
CA ASN A 2 7.63 10.56 10.69
C ASN A 2 7.46 9.70 9.43
N ARG A 3 7.88 10.23 8.28
CA ARG A 3 7.85 9.55 6.97
C ARG A 3 8.46 8.14 7.02
N GLN A 4 9.61 7.97 7.67
CA GLN A 4 10.35 6.69 7.70
C GLN A 4 9.62 5.65 8.55
N GLU A 5 9.06 6.05 9.68
CA GLU A 5 8.24 5.18 10.53
C GLU A 5 6.96 4.75 9.82
N LEU A 6 6.28 5.68 9.15
CA LEU A 6 5.08 5.40 8.35
C LEU A 6 5.40 4.37 7.26
N GLU A 7 6.45 4.61 6.48
CA GLU A 7 6.88 3.72 5.40
C GLU A 7 7.24 2.32 5.92
N THR A 8 8.01 2.26 7.01
CA THR A 8 8.42 0.98 7.63
C THR A 8 7.20 0.21 8.11
N ARG A 9 6.26 0.87 8.80
CA ARG A 9 5.03 0.25 9.29
C ARG A 9 4.15 -0.24 8.14
N LEU A 10 3.94 0.56 7.10
CA LEU A 10 3.15 0.15 5.92
C LEU A 10 3.76 -1.09 5.25
N ARG A 11 5.09 -1.13 5.08
CA ARG A 11 5.79 -2.30 4.51
C ARG A 11 5.60 -3.55 5.35
N GLN A 12 5.69 -3.44 6.68
CA GLN A 12 5.53 -4.57 7.59
C GLN A 12 4.08 -5.06 7.65
N GLU A 13 3.13 -4.14 7.85
CA GLU A 13 1.71 -4.45 8.06
C GLU A 13 1.02 -5.00 6.81
N LEU A 14 1.45 -4.54 5.62
CA LEU A 14 0.90 -5.00 4.35
C LEU A 14 1.79 -6.04 3.67
N ALA A 15 2.91 -6.42 4.29
CA ALA A 15 3.90 -7.37 3.77
C ALA A 15 4.41 -7.01 2.36
N ILE A 16 4.64 -5.72 2.08
CA ILE A 16 5.08 -5.21 0.77
C ILE A 16 6.52 -4.69 0.85
N PRO A 17 7.54 -5.55 0.69
CA PRO A 17 8.94 -5.15 0.83
C PRO A 17 9.38 -4.12 -0.21
N PHE A 18 8.74 -4.07 -1.38
CA PHE A 18 9.08 -3.18 -2.49
C PHE A 18 8.20 -1.92 -2.57
N TYR A 19 7.36 -1.65 -1.57
CA TYR A 19 6.53 -0.45 -1.58
C TYR A 19 7.41 0.80 -1.50
N ASN A 20 7.35 1.61 -2.56
CA ASN A 20 8.21 2.77 -2.75
C ASN A 20 7.35 3.97 -3.19
N ALA A 21 6.34 4.30 -2.39
CA ALA A 21 5.54 5.48 -2.65
C ALA A 21 6.32 6.76 -2.36
N LYS A 22 6.01 7.80 -3.13
CA LYS A 22 6.44 9.17 -2.84
C LYS A 22 5.64 9.69 -1.65
N ILE A 23 6.03 9.27 -0.45
CA ILE A 23 5.50 9.81 0.80
C ILE A 23 6.17 11.17 1.04
N ALA A 24 5.37 12.20 1.28
CA ALA A 24 5.88 13.53 1.57
C ALA A 24 6.67 13.54 2.88
N GLU A 25 7.72 14.37 2.96
CA GLU A 25 8.49 14.53 4.19
C GLU A 25 7.73 15.44 5.16
N ARG A 26 6.87 14.83 5.97
CA ARG A 26 6.10 15.47 7.04
C ARG A 26 5.78 14.47 8.14
N ASP A 27 5.27 14.98 9.25
CA ASP A 27 4.67 14.16 10.29
C ASP A 27 3.27 13.72 9.90
N TYR A 28 2.96 12.46 10.20
CA TYR A 28 1.68 11.82 9.99
C TYR A 28 1.04 11.47 11.34
N SER A 29 -0.28 11.62 11.40
CA SER A 29 -1.08 11.13 12.51
C SER A 29 -1.40 9.63 12.35
N GLU A 30 -1.83 8.99 13.43
CA GLU A 30 -2.28 7.59 13.38
C GLU A 30 -3.48 7.42 12.45
N SER A 31 -4.38 8.39 12.41
CA SER A 31 -5.53 8.40 11.50
C SER A 31 -5.09 8.35 10.04
N GLU A 32 -4.15 9.23 9.66
CA GLU A 32 -3.62 9.26 8.29
C GLU A 32 -2.90 7.97 7.91
N PHE A 33 -2.20 7.34 8.87
CA PHE A 33 -1.62 6.02 8.64
C PHE A 33 -2.67 4.95 8.33
N GLN A 34 -3.77 4.92 9.09
CA GLN A 34 -4.85 3.96 8.86
C GLN A 34 -5.54 4.21 7.51
N GLU A 35 -5.74 5.48 7.13
CA GLU A 35 -6.28 5.85 5.81
C GLU A 35 -5.36 5.36 4.69
N MET A 36 -4.07 5.71 4.74
CA MET A 36 -3.10 5.27 3.73
C MET A 36 -2.99 3.75 3.66
N LYS A 37 -3.02 3.06 4.81
CA LYS A 37 -3.01 1.60 4.87
C LYS A 37 -4.23 1.00 4.17
N ALA A 38 -5.42 1.55 4.40
CA ALA A 38 -6.64 1.09 3.77
C ALA A 38 -6.62 1.31 2.25
N GLU A 39 -6.17 2.48 1.81
CA GLU A 39 -6.02 2.80 0.38
C GLU A 39 -5.03 1.86 -0.32
N LEU A 40 -3.82 1.68 0.23
CA LEU A 40 -2.85 0.74 -0.32
C LEU A 40 -3.41 -0.68 -0.40
N LYS A 41 -4.08 -1.13 0.67
CA LYS A 41 -4.60 -2.49 0.72
C LYS A 41 -5.62 -2.71 -0.41
N ALA A 42 -6.52 -1.75 -0.61
CA ALA A 42 -7.47 -1.78 -1.72
C ALA A 42 -6.76 -1.79 -3.08
N ASP A 43 -5.71 -0.98 -3.25
CA ASP A 43 -4.92 -0.91 -4.49
C ASP A 43 -4.23 -2.24 -4.82
N ILE A 44 -3.66 -2.91 -3.80
CA ILE A 44 -3.04 -4.25 -3.94
C ILE A 44 -4.08 -5.31 -4.28
N GLU A 45 -5.22 -5.29 -3.59
CA GLU A 45 -6.32 -6.23 -3.85
C GLU A 45 -6.87 -6.05 -5.27
N GLN A 46 -7.01 -4.79 -5.71
CA GLN A 46 -7.42 -4.47 -7.07
C GLN A 46 -6.38 -4.90 -8.10
N TYR A 47 -5.09 -4.62 -7.87
CA TYR A 47 -4.01 -5.07 -8.75
C TYR A 47 -3.97 -6.59 -8.88
N ALA A 48 -4.11 -7.31 -7.76
CA ALA A 48 -4.17 -8.76 -7.76
C ALA A 48 -5.42 -9.28 -8.51
N HIS A 49 -6.56 -8.61 -8.35
CA HIS A 49 -7.80 -8.96 -9.06
C HIS A 49 -7.67 -8.77 -10.58
N ASP A 50 -7.11 -7.63 -11.01
CA ASP A 50 -6.90 -7.30 -12.42
C ASP A 50 -5.92 -8.30 -13.08
N TYR A 51 -4.81 -8.60 -12.39
CA TYR A 51 -3.84 -9.60 -12.85
C TYR A 51 -4.44 -11.00 -13.02
N VAL A 52 -5.32 -11.42 -12.11
CA VAL A 52 -6.01 -12.71 -12.21
C VAL A 52 -7.05 -12.73 -13.34
N ASN A 53 -7.74 -11.61 -13.61
CA ASN A 53 -8.71 -11.53 -14.70
C ASN A 53 -8.06 -11.49 -16.10
N GLU A 54 -6.90 -10.84 -16.26
CA GLU A 54 -6.20 -10.84 -17.56
C GLU A 54 -5.70 -12.23 -17.96
N THR A 55 -5.33 -13.08 -16.99
CA THR A 55 -4.92 -14.47 -17.27
C THR A 55 -6.07 -15.41 -17.65
N ASN A 56 -7.34 -15.02 -17.47
CA ASN A 56 -8.51 -15.84 -17.79
C ASN A 56 -9.21 -15.45 -19.12
N THR A 57 -8.70 -14.44 -19.84
CA THR A 57 -9.31 -13.96 -21.10
C THR A 57 -8.56 -14.41 -22.36
N ASN A 58 -7.78 -15.50 -22.27
CA ASN A 58 -7.17 -16.20 -23.43
C ASN A 58 -7.49 -17.70 -23.42
N GLY A 59 -8.75 -18.05 -23.14
CA GLY A 59 -9.31 -19.39 -23.28
C GLY A 59 -10.26 -19.47 -24.47
#